data_AF-A0A7W0L4H4-F1
#
_entry.id   AF-A0A7W0L4H4-F1
#
_cell.length_a   1.000
_cell.length_b   1.000
_cell.length_c   1.000
_cell.angle_alpha   90.00
_cell.angle_beta   90.00
_cell.angle_gamma   90.00
#
_symmetry.space_group_name_H-M   'P 1'
#
loop_
_entity.id
_entity.type
_entity.pdbx_description
1 polymer ?
#
loop_
_entity_poly.entity_id
_entity_poly.type
_entity_poly.pdbx_seq_one_letter_code
_entity_poly.pdbx_strand_id
1 'polypeptide(L)'
;MSPALIVGVLVAAGAYLLCQRGLVRIIFGFVLLSHGVNILLLAGGGTNRRGLPIIGSGGELGAVADPLPQAFVLTAIVISFAVTAFLLAL
;
A
#
# COMPACT_ATOMS: atom_id res chain seq x y z
N MET A 1 7.86 -13.57 -5.50
CA MET A 1 8.52 -13.92 -4.22
C MET A 1 8.97 -12.67 -3.44
N SER A 2 9.47 -11.60 -4.07
CA SER A 2 9.88 -10.39 -3.34
C SER A 2 8.79 -9.60 -2.59
N PRO A 3 7.51 -9.49 -3.03
CA PRO A 3 6.56 -8.59 -2.36
C PRO A 3 6.19 -9.08 -0.95
N ALA A 4 6.14 -10.39 -0.72
CA ALA A 4 5.83 -10.96 0.60
C ALA A 4 6.86 -10.57 1.66
N LEU A 5 8.16 -10.56 1.30
CA LEU A 5 9.23 -10.13 2.20
C LEU A 5 9.12 -8.63 2.53
N ILE A 6 8.87 -7.79 1.52
CA ILE A 6 8.72 -6.34 1.70
C ILE A 6 7.52 -6.05 2.62
N VAL A 7 6.37 -6.68 2.36
CA VAL A 7 5.18 -6.56 3.21
C VAL A 7 5.48 -7.01 4.63
N GLY A 8 6.12 -8.17 4.82
CA GLY A 8 6.47 -8.68 6.14
C GLY A 8 7.34 -7.70 6.94
N VAL A 9 8.37 -7.13 6.30
CA VAL A 9 9.26 -6.15 6.94
C VAL A 9 8.52 -4.86 7.31
N LEU A 10 7.72 -4.31 6.38
CA LEU A 10 6.96 -3.07 6.63
C LEU A 10 5.91 -3.24 7.73
N VAL A 11 5.17 -4.36 7.71
CA VAL A 11 4.15 -4.66 8.72
C VAL A 11 4.79 -4.92 10.08
N ALA A 12 5.88 -5.68 10.15
CA ALA A 12 6.59 -5.93 11.40
C ALA A 12 7.20 -4.64 11.99
N ALA A 13 7.86 -3.83 11.17
CA ALA A 13 8.43 -2.56 11.60
C ALA A 13 7.34 -1.57 12.04
N GLY A 14 6.24 -1.47 11.29
CA GLY A 14 5.11 -0.63 11.64
C GLY A 14 4.42 -1.05 12.94
N ALA A 15 4.16 -2.34 13.11
CA ALA A 15 3.61 -2.90 14.35
C ALA A 15 4.55 -2.66 15.54
N TYR A 16 5.86 -2.83 15.36
CA TYR A 16 6.85 -2.53 16.39
C TYR A 16 6.82 -1.06 16.81
N LEU A 17 6.76 -0.13 15.86
CA LEU A 17 6.68 1.31 16.13
C LEU A 17 5.39 1.72 16.85
N LEU A 18 4.25 1.07 16.55
CA LEU A 18 2.99 1.31 17.26
C LEU A 18 3.08 0.92 18.75
N CYS A 19 3.91 -0.04 19.11
CA CYS A 19 4.14 -0.42 20.50
C CYS A 19 5.11 0.52 21.24
N GLN A 20 5.77 1.44 20.55
CA GLN A 20 6.70 2.38 21.18
C GLN A 20 5.97 3.59 21.78
N ARG A 21 6.60 4.19 22.80
CA ARG A 21 6.13 5.45 23.39
C ARG A 21 6.54 6.62 22.50
N GLY A 22 5.60 7.51 22.23
CA GLY A 22 5.84 8.76 21.52
C GLY A 22 5.01 8.87 20.25
N LEU A 23 4.31 9.99 20.10
CA LEU A 23 3.35 10.22 19.04
C LEU A 23 3.98 10.13 17.65
N VAL A 24 5.17 10.71 17.45
CA VAL A 24 5.91 10.62 16.18
C VAL A 24 6.22 9.17 15.78
N ARG A 25 6.62 8.32 16.74
CA ARG A 25 6.90 6.90 16.47
C ARG A 25 5.63 6.16 16.06
N ILE A 26 4.51 6.44 16.72
CA ILE A 26 3.19 5.89 16.38
C ILE A 26 2.79 6.31 14.96
N ILE A 27 2.99 7.58 14.58
CA ILE A 27 2.71 8.08 13.23
C ILE A 27 3.53 7.31 12.18
N PHE A 28 4.84 7.16 12.39
CA PHE A 28 5.66 6.36 11.49
C PHE A 28 5.22 4.89 11.46
N GLY A 29 4.72 4.34 12.57
CA GLY A 29 4.09 3.02 12.63
C GLY A 29 2.89 2.90 11.67
N PHE A 30 1.96 3.85 11.72
CA PHE A 30 0.82 3.92 10.80
C PHE A 30 1.25 4.08 9.33
N VAL A 31 2.25 4.92 9.06
CA VAL A 31 2.77 5.13 7.70
C VAL A 31 3.36 3.83 7.14
N LEU A 32 4.21 3.14 7.90
CA LEU A 32 4.80 1.87 7.46
C LEU A 32 3.75 0.78 7.24
N LEU A 33 2.77 0.67 8.15
CA LEU A 33 1.65 -0.27 7.99
C LEU A 33 0.84 0.02 6.74
N SER A 34 0.51 1.30 6.48
CA SER A 34 -0.21 1.70 5.27
C SER A 34 0.55 1.30 4.00
N HIS A 35 1.86 1.55 3.93
CA HIS A 35 2.67 1.11 2.80
C HIS A 35 2.70 -0.42 2.64
N GLY A 36 2.82 -1.17 3.74
CA GLY A 36 2.75 -2.64 3.71
C GLY A 36 1.43 -3.16 3.15
N VAL A 37 0.30 -2.59 3.61
CA VAL A 37 -1.05 -2.96 3.15
C VAL A 37 -1.25 -2.57 1.68
N ASN A 38 -0.78 -1.41 1.24
CA ASN A 38 -0.87 -0.99 -0.16
C ASN A 38 -0.14 -1.97 -1.10
N ILE A 39 1.06 -2.41 -0.73
CA ILE A 39 1.82 -3.40 -1.51
C ILE A 39 1.11 -4.76 -1.48
N LEU A 40 0.55 -5.15 -0.34
CA LEU A 40 -0.21 -6.40 -0.21
C LEU A 40 -1.45 -6.41 -1.12
N LEU A 41 -2.22 -5.32 -1.15
CA LEU A 41 -3.36 -5.17 -2.05
C LEU A 41 -2.94 -5.25 -3.51
N LEU A 42 -1.90 -4.53 -3.90
CA LEU A 42 -1.41 -4.55 -5.28
C LEU A 42 -0.91 -5.94 -5.68
N ALA A 43 -0.22 -6.65 -4.78
CA ALA A 43 0.24 -8.01 -5.02
C ALA A 43 -0.93 -9.01 -5.17
N GLY A 44 -2.08 -8.75 -4.54
CA GLY A 44 -3.31 -9.52 -4.69
C GLY A 44 -3.89 -9.52 -6.11
N GLY A 45 -3.61 -8.48 -6.90
CA GLY A 45 -3.97 -8.39 -8.33
C GLY A 45 -3.09 -9.20 -9.28
N GLY A 46 -2.09 -9.89 -8.74
CA GLY A 46 -1.05 -10.56 -9.53
C GLY A 46 0.08 -9.62 -9.94
N THR A 47 1.29 -10.16 -10.02
CA THR A 47 2.52 -9.39 -10.27
C THR A 47 3.13 -9.59 -11.67
N ASN A 48 2.52 -10.49 -12.45
CA ASN A 48 2.98 -10.83 -13.81
C ASN A 48 2.43 -9.90 -14.89
N ARG A 49 1.28 -9.27 -14.64
CA ARG A 49 0.63 -8.36 -15.60
C ARG A 49 1.00 -6.92 -15.26
N ARG A 50 1.62 -6.21 -16.20
CA ARG A 50 2.17 -4.85 -16.01
C ARG A 50 1.68 -3.85 -17.07
N GLY A 51 0.81 -4.29 -17.98
CA GLY A 51 0.19 -3.44 -18.98
C GLY A 51 -0.78 -2.45 -18.34
N LEU A 52 -0.94 -1.31 -19.01
CA LEU A 52 -1.78 -0.22 -18.52
C LEU A 52 -3.26 -0.64 -18.58
N PRO A 53 -4.05 -0.50 -17.49
CA PRO A 53 -5.47 -0.84 -17.47
C PRO A 53 -6.33 0.27 -18.10
N ILE A 54 -5.99 0.67 -19.31
CA ILE A 54 -6.70 1.70 -20.07
C ILE A 54 -7.16 1.10 -21.39
N ILE A 55 -8.47 1.14 -21.62
CA ILE A 55 -9.09 0.69 -22.86
C ILE A 55 -8.55 1.56 -24.00
N GLY A 56 -8.07 0.93 -25.08
CA GLY A 56 -7.50 1.63 -26.23
C GLY A 56 -6.00 1.92 -26.16
N SER A 57 -5.30 1.50 -25.09
CA SER A 57 -3.85 1.65 -24.96
C SER A 57 -2.99 0.67 -25.79
N GLY A 58 -3.61 -0.18 -26.60
CA GLY A 58 -2.92 -1.16 -27.45
C GLY A 58 -2.30 -2.35 -26.69
N GLY A 59 -2.53 -2.47 -25.39
CA GLY A 59 -2.03 -3.60 -24.59
C GLY A 59 -2.77 -4.91 -24.89
N GLU A 60 -2.03 -6.02 -25.02
CA GLU A 60 -2.62 -7.36 -25.08
C GLU A 60 -3.45 -7.62 -23.81
N LEU A 61 -4.69 -8.09 -23.97
CA LEU A 61 -5.64 -8.31 -22.87
C LEU A 61 -5.06 -9.20 -21.74
N GLY A 62 -4.13 -10.11 -22.05
CA GLY A 62 -3.47 -10.98 -21.08
C GLY A 62 -2.34 -10.31 -20.27
N ALA A 63 -1.83 -9.16 -20.73
CA ALA A 63 -0.73 -8.43 -20.11
C ALA A 63 -1.19 -7.27 -19.22
N VAL A 64 -2.46 -6.86 -19.30
CA VAL A 64 -3.04 -5.74 -18.56
C VAL A 64 -3.15 -6.04 -17.06
N ALA A 65 -2.67 -5.11 -16.23
CA ALA A 65 -2.78 -5.21 -14.77
C ALA A 65 -4.25 -5.12 -14.30
N ASP A 66 -4.58 -5.78 -13.19
CA ASP A 66 -5.93 -5.72 -12.63
C ASP A 66 -6.24 -4.28 -12.16
N PRO A 67 -7.32 -3.64 -12.66
CA PRO A 67 -7.70 -2.29 -12.23
C PRO A 67 -8.28 -2.24 -10.81
N LEU A 68 -8.84 -3.33 -10.29
CA LEU A 68 -9.53 -3.31 -8.99
C LEU A 68 -8.59 -3.02 -7.82
N PRO A 69 -7.43 -3.71 -7.67
CA PRO A 69 -6.47 -3.39 -6.62
C PRO A 69 -5.89 -1.98 -6.75
N GLN A 70 -5.79 -1.43 -7.97
CA GLN A 70 -5.30 -0.07 -8.17
C GLN A 70 -6.27 0.98 -7.61
N ALA A 71 -7.57 0.80 -7.85
CA ALA A 71 -8.61 1.66 -7.28
C ALA A 71 -8.67 1.56 -5.75
N PHE A 72 -8.51 0.35 -5.20
CA PHE A 72 -8.46 0.14 -3.75
C PHE A 72 -7.25 0.82 -3.12
N VAL A 73 -6.06 0.69 -3.72
CA VAL A 73 -4.84 1.35 -3.21
C VAL A 73 -4.97 2.88 -3.26
N LEU A 74 -5.53 3.45 -4.34
CA LEU A 74 -5.75 4.90 -4.42
C LEU A 74 -6.66 5.39 -3.27
N THR A 75 -7.71 4.64 -2.97
CA THR A 75 -8.63 4.95 -1.86
C THR A 75 -7.93 4.83 -0.50
N ALA A 76 -7.16 3.77 -0.30
CA ALA A 76 -6.40 3.52 0.93
C ALA A 76 -5.34 4.61 1.18
N ILE A 77 -4.68 5.12 0.13
CA ILE A 77 -3.72 6.22 0.22
C ILE A 77 -4.37 7.49 0.76
N VAL A 78 -5.56 7.87 0.25
CA VAL A 78 -6.26 9.09 0.69
C VAL A 78 -6.69 8.98 2.16
N ILE A 79 -7.23 7.82 2.58
CA ILE A 79 -7.58 7.57 3.99
C ILE A 79 -6.35 7.66 4.88
N SER A 80 -5.25 7.02 4.49
CA SER A 80 -4.01 7.00 5.27
C SER A 80 -3.41 8.40 5.39
N PHE A 81 -3.46 9.19 4.32
CA PHE A 81 -3.03 10.58 4.33
C PHE A 81 -3.85 11.41 5.31
N ALA A 82 -5.18 11.32 5.26
CA ALA A 82 -6.07 12.06 6.15
C ALA A 82 -5.83 11.72 7.64
N VAL A 83 -5.72 10.42 7.96
CA VAL A 83 -5.39 9.97 9.33
C VAL A 83 -4.01 10.46 9.77
N THR A 84 -3.00 10.38 8.89
CA THR A 84 -1.64 10.83 9.21
C THR A 84 -1.59 12.33 9.46
N ALA A 85 -2.25 13.13 8.62
CA ALA A 85 -2.33 14.58 8.79
C ALA A 85 -3.04 14.95 10.10
N PHE A 86 -4.13 14.26 10.44
CA PHE A 86 -4.83 14.44 11.71
C PHE A 86 -3.93 14.11 12.91
N LEU A 87 -3.23 12.98 12.88
CA LEU A 87 -2.32 12.59 13.96
C LEU A 87 -1.15 13.57 14.11
N LEU A 88 -0.62 14.13 13.02
CA LEU A 88 0.45 15.13 13.06
C LEU A 88 0.01 16.47 13.67
N ALA A 89 -1.28 16.80 13.57
CA ALA A 89 -1.84 18.03 14.11
C ALA A 89 -2.14 17.94 15.63
N LEU A 90 -2.13 16.73 16.19
CA LEU A 90 -2.42 16.44 17.59
C LEU A 90 -1.16 16.55 18.47
#